data_AF-A0A2E4JWG7-F1
#
_entry.id   AF-A0A2E4JWG7-F1
#
_cell.length_a   1.000
_cell.length_b   1.000
_cell.length_c   1.000
_cell.angle_alpha   90.00
_cell.angle_beta   90.00
_cell.angle_gamma   90.00
#
_symmetry.space_group_name_H-M   'P 1'
#
loop_
_entity.id
_entity.type
_entity.pdbx_description
1 polymer ?
#
loop_
_entity_poly.entity_id
_entity_poly.type
_entity_poly.pdbx_seq_one_letter_code
_entity_poly.pdbx_strand_id
1 'polypeptide(L)'
;MSDILDKFEGDFSSLWSLDVMPALHRLSWWWYWVIILIPDPLNPQRSRQLMTLWSTKETDSIRVSGHWWNPGSRMYKDEDDGFVIPGMVCAWWYDGEKMHEPLTMRECRMAVVSDKHPLWP
;
A
#
# COMPACT_ATOMS: atom_id res chain seq x y z
N MET A 1 -21.33 22.83 -21.63
CA MET A 1 -19.88 22.61 -21.82
C MET A 1 -19.42 21.90 -20.55
N SER A 2 -19.00 20.64 -20.66
CA SER A 2 -18.42 19.94 -19.52
C SER A 2 -16.99 20.43 -19.35
N ASP A 3 -16.69 21.06 -18.21
CA ASP A 3 -15.32 21.32 -17.80
C ASP A 3 -14.63 19.97 -17.59
N ILE A 4 -13.90 19.53 -18.62
CA ILE A 4 -12.98 18.42 -18.49
C ILE A 4 -11.82 18.97 -17.66
N LEU A 5 -11.64 18.43 -16.45
CA LEU A 5 -10.48 18.71 -15.61
C LEU A 5 -9.21 18.29 -16.36
N ASP A 6 -8.50 19.27 -16.93
CA ASP A 6 -7.23 19.05 -17.65
C ASP A 6 -6.08 18.66 -16.71
N LYS A 7 -6.23 18.89 -15.40
CA LYS A 7 -5.21 18.61 -14.39
C LYS A 7 -5.83 18.14 -13.08
N PHE A 8 -5.08 17.28 -12.40
CA PHE A 8 -5.33 16.91 -11.02
C PHE A 8 -4.80 18.04 -10.13
N GLU A 9 -5.71 18.76 -9.46
CA GLU A 9 -5.39 19.93 -8.64
C GLU A 9 -5.93 19.75 -7.21
N GLY A 10 -5.27 20.37 -6.23
CA GLY A 10 -5.62 20.26 -4.80
C GLY A 10 -4.43 20.54 -3.89
N ASP A 11 -4.69 20.59 -2.58
CA ASP A 11 -3.63 20.63 -1.57
C ASP A 11 -3.12 19.21 -1.29
N PHE A 12 -1.88 18.94 -1.71
CA PHE A 12 -1.21 17.65 -1.51
C PHE A 12 -0.26 17.64 -0.32
N SER A 13 -0.20 18.72 0.46
CA SER A 13 0.75 18.86 1.57
C SER A 13 0.63 17.78 2.63
N SER A 14 -0.54 17.12 2.73
CA SER A 14 -0.84 16.06 3.69
C SER A 14 -1.03 14.68 3.05
N LEU A 15 -0.83 14.53 1.74
CA LEU A 15 -1.12 13.28 1.00
C LEU A 15 -0.40 12.06 1.61
N TRP A 16 0.81 12.27 2.15
CA TRP A 16 1.66 11.24 2.72
C TRP A 16 1.71 11.25 4.26
N SER A 17 0.89 12.08 4.91
CA SER A 17 0.78 12.12 6.37
C SER A 17 -0.10 10.97 6.85
N LEU A 18 0.48 10.01 7.58
CA LEU A 18 -0.22 8.79 8.00
C LEU A 18 -0.78 8.86 9.42
N ASP A 19 -0.43 9.92 10.17
CA ASP A 19 -0.78 10.16 11.57
C ASP A 19 -1.79 11.29 11.78
N VAL A 20 -2.58 11.63 10.75
CA VAL A 20 -3.63 12.69 10.81
C VAL A 20 -4.60 12.46 11.98
N MET A 21 -4.78 11.21 12.38
CA MET A 21 -5.51 10.81 13.58
C MET A 21 -4.71 9.76 14.37
N PRO A 22 -4.87 9.71 15.71
CA PRO A 22 -4.21 8.70 16.52
C PRO A 22 -4.66 7.29 16.12
N ALA A 23 -3.69 6.37 16.06
CA ALA A 23 -3.94 4.97 15.80
C ALA A 23 -4.82 4.35 16.89
N LEU A 24 -5.89 3.68 16.48
CA LEU A 24 -6.75 2.89 17.35
C LEU A 24 -6.27 1.44 17.34
N HIS A 25 -5.88 0.94 18.51
CA HIS A 25 -5.38 -0.42 18.64
C HIS A 25 -6.41 -1.45 18.14
N ARG A 26 -5.95 -2.35 17.27
CA ARG A 26 -6.67 -3.40 16.52
C ARG A 26 -7.68 -2.91 15.47
N LEU A 27 -7.86 -1.59 15.34
CA LEU A 27 -8.84 -0.98 14.43
C LEU A 27 -8.19 -0.18 13.30
N SER A 28 -7.07 0.49 13.55
CA SER A 28 -6.37 1.23 12.50
C SER A 28 -5.61 0.29 11.57
N TRP A 29 -5.84 0.49 10.27
CA TRP A 29 -5.24 -0.27 9.18
C TRP A 29 -4.86 0.70 8.07
N TRP A 30 -3.58 0.71 7.69
CA TRP A 30 -3.08 1.43 6.53
C TRP A 30 -2.71 0.45 5.43
N TRP A 31 -3.10 0.77 4.21
CA TRP A 31 -2.84 -0.04 3.04
C TRP A 31 -2.85 0.80 1.78
N TYR A 32 -2.11 0.36 0.78
CA TYR A 32 -2.28 0.84 -0.57
C TYR A 32 -2.10 -0.32 -1.55
N TRP A 33 -2.76 -0.18 -2.69
CA TRP A 33 -2.66 -1.12 -3.79
C TRP A 33 -1.83 -0.53 -4.92
N VAL A 34 -1.03 -1.39 -5.55
CA VAL A 34 -0.52 -1.17 -6.90
C VAL A 34 -1.14 -2.25 -7.78
N ILE A 35 -1.98 -1.83 -8.73
CA ILE A 35 -2.63 -2.72 -9.68
C ILE A 35 -2.14 -2.37 -11.07
N ILE A 36 -1.47 -3.32 -11.71
CA ILE A 36 -1.02 -3.18 -13.09
C ILE A 36 -1.95 -4.01 -13.96
N LEU A 37 -2.73 -3.33 -14.80
CA LEU A 37 -3.61 -3.94 -15.79
C LEU A 37 -2.81 -4.14 -17.08
N ILE A 38 -2.72 -5.39 -17.53
CA ILE A 38 -1.98 -5.79 -18.72
C ILE A 38 -2.99 -6.35 -19.74
N PRO A 39 -3.00 -5.86 -20.99
CA PRO A 39 -3.85 -6.43 -22.03
C PRO A 39 -3.63 -7.94 -22.18
N ASP A 40 -4.70 -8.72 -22.26
CA ASP A 40 -4.57 -10.15 -22.54
C ASP A 40 -4.37 -10.37 -24.05
N PRO A 41 -3.25 -10.96 -24.50
CA PRO A 41 -3.01 -11.24 -25.91
C PRO A 41 -4.01 -12.23 -26.53
N LEU A 42 -4.69 -13.05 -25.71
CA LEU A 42 -5.65 -14.05 -26.19
C LEU A 42 -7.09 -13.53 -26.25
N ASN A 43 -7.45 -12.62 -25.34
CA ASN A 43 -8.80 -12.07 -25.27
C ASN A 43 -8.75 -10.58 -24.88
N PRO A 44 -8.82 -9.66 -25.87
CA PRO A 44 -8.76 -8.22 -25.63
C PRO A 44 -9.89 -7.65 -24.75
N GLN A 45 -10.96 -8.42 -24.49
CA GLN A 45 -12.08 -7.99 -23.63
C GLN A 45 -11.79 -8.15 -22.13
N ARG A 46 -10.63 -8.73 -21.76
CA ARG A 46 -10.19 -8.87 -20.37
C ARG A 46 -8.74 -8.41 -20.20
N SER A 47 -8.38 -8.07 -18.97
CA SER A 47 -7.02 -7.73 -18.59
C SER A 47 -6.46 -8.81 -17.67
N ARG A 48 -5.18 -9.12 -17.86
CA ARG A 48 -4.36 -9.77 -16.83
C ARG A 48 -4.01 -8.72 -15.78
N GLN A 49 -3.82 -9.15 -14.53
CA GLN A 49 -3.66 -8.21 -13.43
C GLN A 49 -2.56 -8.67 -12.49
N LEU A 50 -1.55 -7.82 -12.30
CA LEU A 50 -0.64 -7.93 -11.17
C LEU A 50 -1.15 -7.00 -10.07
N MET A 51 -1.55 -7.58 -8.96
CA MET A 51 -2.05 -6.84 -7.80
C MET A 51 -1.05 -6.99 -6.68
N THR A 52 -0.55 -5.88 -6.17
CA THR A 52 0.34 -5.85 -5.02
C THR A 52 -0.29 -5.01 -3.93
N LEU A 53 -0.45 -5.59 -2.75
CA LEU A 53 -0.89 -4.93 -1.53
C LEU A 53 0.32 -4.77 -0.63
N TRP A 54 0.61 -3.54 -0.23
CA TRP A 54 1.33 -3.35 1.02
C TRP A 54 0.33 -2.95 2.10
N SER A 55 0.45 -3.53 3.29
CA SER A 55 -0.40 -3.14 4.40
C SER A 55 0.24 -3.32 5.76
N THR A 56 -0.25 -2.54 6.72
CA THR A 56 0.09 -2.62 8.14
C THR A 56 -1.15 -2.45 9.00
N LYS A 57 -1.20 -3.10 10.15
CA LYS A 57 -2.30 -2.95 11.09
C LYS A 57 -1.75 -2.62 12.47
N GLU A 58 -2.37 -1.66 13.16
CA GLU A 58 -2.04 -1.39 14.56
C GLU A 58 -2.56 -2.55 15.40
N THR A 59 -1.74 -3.57 15.65
CA THR A 59 -2.10 -4.76 16.43
C THR A 59 -0.82 -5.45 16.90
N ASP A 60 -0.88 -6.19 18.00
CA ASP A 60 0.29 -6.94 18.49
C ASP A 60 0.66 -8.08 17.54
N SER A 61 -0.36 -8.72 16.95
CA SER A 61 -0.22 -9.78 15.96
C SER A 61 -1.51 -9.95 15.17
N ILE A 62 -1.43 -10.57 13.99
CA ILE A 62 -2.59 -10.99 13.19
C ILE A 62 -2.22 -12.17 12.30
N ARG A 63 -3.20 -13.05 12.04
CA ARG A 63 -3.06 -14.14 11.08
C ARG A 63 -3.72 -13.79 9.76
N VAL A 64 -2.96 -13.82 8.67
CA VAL A 64 -3.43 -13.54 7.31
C VAL A 64 -3.01 -14.68 6.40
N SER A 65 -3.96 -15.32 5.70
CA SER A 65 -3.70 -16.41 4.76
C SER A 65 -2.81 -17.53 5.30
N GLY A 66 -2.96 -17.87 6.59
CA GLY A 66 -2.17 -18.90 7.28
C GLY A 66 -0.82 -18.43 7.82
N HIS A 67 -0.38 -17.21 7.50
CA HIS A 67 0.84 -16.59 8.04
C HIS A 67 0.53 -15.78 9.29
N TRP A 68 1.35 -15.95 10.33
CA TRP A 68 1.31 -15.08 11.51
C TRP A 68 2.24 -13.89 11.29
N TRP A 69 1.67 -12.70 11.24
CA TRP A 69 2.42 -11.46 11.19
C TRP A 69 2.54 -10.85 12.59
N ASN A 70 3.78 -10.58 12.99
CA ASN A 70 4.13 -9.92 14.23
C ASN A 70 5.01 -8.70 13.88
N PRO A 71 4.50 -7.46 13.96
CA PRO A 71 5.21 -6.28 13.46
C PRO A 71 6.54 -6.01 14.18
N GLY A 72 6.73 -6.53 15.40
CA GLY A 72 7.97 -6.40 16.20
C GLY A 72 8.27 -4.98 16.70
N SER A 73 7.69 -3.96 16.08
CA SER A 73 7.73 -2.55 16.46
C SER A 73 6.43 -1.87 16.05
N ARG A 74 6.19 -0.66 16.54
CA ARG A 74 5.11 0.19 16.03
C ARG A 74 5.62 1.09 14.90
N MET A 75 4.72 1.81 14.27
CA MET A 75 5.07 2.93 13.41
C MET A 75 5.96 3.92 14.17
N TYR A 76 7.08 4.30 13.56
CA TYR A 76 7.96 5.34 14.05
C TYR A 76 7.86 6.56 13.14
N LYS A 77 7.82 7.75 13.74
CA LYS A 77 7.85 9.03 13.06
C LYS A 77 9.09 9.79 13.55
N ASP A 78 9.88 10.33 12.63
CA ASP A 78 11.04 11.14 12.96
C ASP A 78 10.69 12.64 13.12
N GLU A 79 11.71 13.48 13.30
CA GLU A 79 11.55 14.93 13.52
C GLU A 79 11.16 15.71 12.25
N ASP A 80 11.37 15.13 11.07
CA ASP A 80 11.12 15.74 9.76
C ASP A 80 9.83 15.20 9.09
N ASP A 81 8.93 14.63 9.91
CA ASP A 81 7.67 13.99 9.49
C ASP A 81 7.83 12.76 8.57
N GLY A 82 8.99 12.11 8.60
CA GLY A 82 9.23 10.82 7.95
C GLY A 82 8.70 9.66 8.78
N PHE A 83 8.18 8.62 8.11
CA PHE A 83 7.65 7.42 8.74
C PHE A 83 8.45 6.18 8.38
N VAL A 84 8.68 5.31 9.36
CA VAL A 84 9.08 3.92 9.15
C VAL A 84 8.01 2.99 9.72
N ILE A 85 7.43 2.16 8.86
CA ILE A 85 6.25 1.38 9.19
C ILE A 85 6.50 -0.10 8.92
N PRO A 86 6.37 -0.98 9.93
CA PRO A 86 6.40 -2.42 9.69
C PRO A 86 5.12 -2.83 8.96
N GLY A 87 5.24 -3.70 7.97
CA GLY A 87 4.09 -4.19 7.22
C GLY A 87 4.39 -5.49 6.50
N MET A 88 3.50 -5.80 5.57
CA MET A 88 3.62 -6.94 4.67
C MET A 88 3.31 -6.52 3.24
N VAL A 89 4.07 -7.08 2.31
CA VAL A 89 3.74 -7.10 0.88
C VAL A 89 3.16 -8.46 0.52
N CYS A 90 1.97 -8.44 -0.04
CA CYS A 90 1.36 -9.59 -0.69
C CYS A 90 1.11 -9.27 -2.17
N ALA A 91 1.29 -10.24 -3.04
CA ALA A 91 1.02 -10.09 -4.46
C ALA A 91 0.22 -11.26 -5.01
N TRP A 92 -0.59 -10.97 -6.02
CA TRP A 92 -1.46 -11.90 -6.73
C TRP A 92 -1.31 -11.67 -8.22
N TRP A 93 -1.36 -12.76 -8.98
CA TRP A 93 -1.35 -12.70 -10.44
C TRP A 93 -2.62 -13.31 -11.00
N TYR A 94 -3.41 -12.51 -11.70
CA TYR A 94 -4.53 -12.98 -12.50
C TYR A 94 -4.08 -13.07 -13.96
N ASP A 95 -4.05 -14.27 -14.53
CA ASP A 95 -3.55 -14.51 -15.89
C ASP A 95 -4.59 -14.28 -17.01
N GLY A 96 -5.80 -13.84 -16.63
CA GLY A 96 -6.95 -13.70 -17.53
C GLY A 96 -8.01 -14.79 -17.32
N GLU A 97 -7.66 -15.90 -16.68
CA GLU A 97 -8.57 -17.03 -16.42
C GLU A 97 -8.58 -17.45 -14.95
N LYS A 98 -7.41 -17.48 -14.32
CA LYS A 98 -7.21 -17.98 -12.98
C LYS A 98 -6.40 -17.00 -12.13
N MET A 99 -6.76 -16.96 -10.85
CA MET A 99 -5.95 -16.31 -9.82
C MET A 99 -4.83 -17.24 -9.34
N HIS A 100 -3.60 -16.73 -9.33
CA HIS A 100 -2.42 -17.38 -8.79
C HIS A 100 -2.04 -16.67 -7.49
N GLU A 101 -2.17 -17.39 -6.37
CA GLU A 101 -1.94 -16.83 -5.04
C GLU A 101 -1.34 -17.85 -4.04
N PRO A 102 -0.43 -17.41 -3.15
CA PRO A 102 0.24 -16.11 -3.15
C PRO A 102 1.40 -16.08 -4.17
N LEU A 103 1.48 -15.03 -4.99
CA LEU A 103 2.67 -14.79 -5.81
C LEU A 103 3.84 -14.33 -4.93
N THR A 104 3.54 -13.52 -3.93
CA THR A 104 4.49 -13.07 -2.90
C THR A 104 3.75 -12.89 -1.60
N MET A 105 4.40 -13.23 -0.50
CA MET A 105 3.95 -12.93 0.86
C MET A 105 5.20 -12.73 1.71
N ARG A 106 5.52 -11.46 2.01
CA ARG A 106 6.78 -11.09 2.66
C ARG A 106 6.56 -9.97 3.65
N GLU A 107 7.12 -10.12 4.84
CA GLU A 107 7.24 -9.02 5.79
C GLU A 107 8.27 -8.03 5.28
N CYS A 108 7.91 -6.74 5.28
CA CYS A 108 8.84 -5.69 4.91
C CYS A 108 8.47 -4.40 5.63
N ARG A 109 9.47 -3.54 5.83
CA ARG A 109 9.24 -2.18 6.31
C ARG A 109 9.06 -1.25 5.13
N MET A 110 8.27 -0.21 5.33
CA MET A 110 8.12 0.91 4.42
C MET A 110 8.73 2.14 5.05
N ALA A 111 9.45 2.92 4.25
CA ALA A 111 9.78 4.30 4.56
C ALA A 111 8.85 5.21 3.75
N VAL A 112 8.22 6.17 4.40
CA VAL A 112 7.38 7.20 3.76
C VAL A 112 7.98 8.55 4.13
N VAL A 113 8.36 9.32 3.12
CA VAL A 113 8.96 10.64 3.27
C VAL A 113 8.22 11.61 2.35
N SER A 114 7.97 12.83 2.82
CA SER A 114 7.38 13.89 2.01
C SER A 114 8.43 14.52 1.09
N ASP A 115 7.97 15.29 0.10
CA ASP A 115 8.82 16.09 -0.80
C ASP A 115 9.61 17.20 -0.08
N LYS A 116 9.30 17.46 1.19
CA LYS A 116 9.99 18.44 2.05
C LYS A 116 11.02 17.80 2.99
N HIS A 117 11.04 16.47 3.10
CA HIS A 117 11.94 15.76 4.00
C HIS A 117 13.39 15.82 3.48
N PRO A 118 14.41 16.02 4.33
CA PRO A 118 15.82 16.08 3.91
C PRO A 118 16.38 14.83 3.20
N LEU A 119 15.64 13.71 3.20
CA LEU A 119 16.02 12.45 2.55
C LEU A 119 15.35 12.28 1.18
N TRP A 120 14.45 13.19 0.80
CA TRP A 120 13.84 13.18 -0.52
C TRP A 120 14.85 13.67 -1.58
N PRO A 121 15.08 12.91 -2.67
CA PRO A 121 16.11 13.20 -3.67
C PRO A 121 15.81 14.40 -4.57
#